data_AF-A0A6N7M9Z6-F1
#
_entry.id   AF-A0A6N7M9Z6-F1
#
_cell.length_a   1.000
_cell.length_b   1.000
_cell.length_c   1.000
_cell.angle_alpha   90.00
_cell.angle_beta   90.00
_cell.angle_gamma   90.00
#
_symmetry.space_group_name_H-M   'P 1'
#
loop_
_entity.id
_entity.type
_entity.pdbx_description
1 polymer ?
#
loop_
_entity_poly.entity_id
_entity_poly.type
_entity_poly.pdbx_seq_one_letter_code
_entity_poly.pdbx_strand_id
1 'polypeptide(L)'
;MAKAIKGIIELEIDESGLEASLSFTPSVDEGKEWQKGKVLKLLKQKGIATGIDQQAIEAALSEIGQQGKPYSFVAARGTPPQFPKPMNLHYEPLEIPEELAGELKKVFSDGPPVVYSNTAEKEKMELEPSIKIKGYVESGGKIATIFPAQKGISGKNIFGKEISAAKEISQDLFFSDNILDSATDIHSEVSGFFRGGDNWTELIPYKKHTFTVSASEDGITCFIDFDPGTANASLPAAELIFKECEELGFQHDALLTAGELKNILEEAVAGNSPLKQKSVSSTLDAMIRIDIPPDKMKAELTLKKGRGEGKALSLKEISDVIRQKEFKGMDIAQVKEVLLKFYHGEDLLLENFLIVAGKKPLPGKDGAVKWQIPFFEKKKIDELKEVFQASQDKMAEINSLTEFSLASVTEMAPVTERAKVAEIQAATTGESGVDVFGTLIPGLKGKEPEIKYFENVHRVKNEILCSVRGILERGLQGNTVLLRARLHQDSEIRVTLDDGSRAW
;
A
#
# COMPACT_ATOMS: atom_id res chain seq x y z
N MET A 1 74.80 67.72 -21.84
CA MET A 1 74.98 68.42 -20.55
C MET A 1 73.61 68.89 -20.09
N ALA A 2 73.11 68.41 -18.95
CA ALA A 2 71.81 68.82 -18.44
C ALA A 2 71.87 70.31 -18.05
N LYS A 3 70.88 71.09 -18.50
CA LYS A 3 70.79 72.53 -18.23
C LYS A 3 70.62 72.72 -16.71
N ALA A 4 71.46 73.57 -16.12
CA ALA A 4 71.37 73.97 -14.73
C ALA A 4 69.97 74.53 -14.41
N ILE A 5 69.21 73.86 -13.55
CA ILE A 5 67.85 74.29 -13.17
C ILE A 5 67.97 75.25 -11.99
N LYS A 6 67.58 76.52 -12.17
CA LYS A 6 67.58 77.53 -11.10
C LYS A 6 66.18 77.77 -10.57
N GLY A 7 66.01 77.67 -9.26
CA GLY A 7 64.76 77.95 -8.58
C GLY A 7 64.79 77.67 -7.09
N ILE A 8 63.63 77.71 -6.47
CA ILE A 8 63.41 77.44 -5.05
C ILE A 8 62.79 76.05 -4.93
N ILE A 9 63.36 75.21 -4.05
CA ILE A 9 62.77 73.92 -3.67
C ILE A 9 62.28 74.03 -2.23
N GLU A 10 61.01 73.75 -2.04
CA GLU A 10 60.39 73.57 -0.73
C GLU A 10 60.20 72.08 -0.49
N LEU A 11 60.60 71.62 0.70
CA LEU A 11 60.37 70.26 1.15
C LEU A 11 59.25 70.29 2.17
N GLU A 12 58.18 69.59 1.87
CA GLU A 12 57.08 69.31 2.77
C GLU A 12 57.15 67.83 3.19
N ILE A 13 57.00 67.59 4.47
CA ILE A 13 56.93 66.24 5.03
C ILE A 13 55.56 66.14 5.68
N ASP A 14 54.82 65.09 5.34
CA ASP A 14 53.50 64.88 5.92
C ASP A 14 53.60 64.64 7.44
N GLU A 15 52.52 64.91 8.16
CA GLU A 15 52.51 64.80 9.62
C GLU A 15 52.83 63.38 10.12
N SER A 16 52.53 62.36 9.30
CA SER A 16 52.82 60.96 9.60
C SER A 16 54.29 60.57 9.35
N GLY A 17 55.05 61.42 8.65
CA GLY A 17 56.41 61.14 8.21
C GLY A 17 56.50 59.98 7.20
N LEU A 18 55.40 59.61 6.55
CA LEU A 18 55.37 58.56 5.51
C LEU A 18 55.67 59.11 4.13
N GLU A 19 55.55 60.42 3.90
CA GLU A 19 55.74 61.02 2.60
C GLU A 19 56.54 62.31 2.68
N ALA A 20 57.54 62.43 1.79
CA ALA A 20 58.30 63.66 1.57
C ALA A 20 58.03 64.17 0.16
N SER A 21 57.43 65.34 0.06
CA SER A 21 57.10 65.97 -1.22
C SER A 21 57.97 67.20 -1.44
N LEU A 22 58.51 67.33 -2.64
CA LEU A 22 59.29 68.48 -3.06
C LEU A 22 58.47 69.31 -4.04
N SER A 23 58.33 70.60 -3.76
CA SER A 23 57.72 71.58 -4.65
C SER A 23 58.80 72.52 -5.17
N PHE A 24 58.96 72.56 -6.50
CA PHE A 24 59.91 73.43 -7.18
C PHE A 24 59.20 74.62 -7.81
N THR A 25 59.73 75.82 -7.56
CA THR A 25 59.30 77.07 -8.21
C THR A 25 60.48 77.69 -8.96
N PRO A 26 60.44 77.82 -10.30
CA PRO A 26 61.50 78.45 -11.08
C PRO A 26 61.77 79.90 -10.61
N SER A 27 63.03 80.28 -10.47
CA SER A 27 63.42 81.66 -10.14
C SER A 27 64.81 81.96 -10.72
N VAL A 28 64.90 83.05 -11.48
CA VAL A 28 66.13 83.45 -12.19
C VAL A 28 67.06 84.25 -11.28
N ASP A 29 66.49 85.02 -10.36
CA ASP A 29 67.21 86.04 -9.59
C ASP A 29 67.58 85.58 -8.16
N GLU A 30 66.77 84.72 -7.53
CA GLU A 30 66.93 84.33 -6.12
C GLU A 30 67.08 82.80 -5.92
N GLY A 31 67.03 82.03 -7.02
CA GLY A 31 67.04 80.56 -7.00
C GLY A 31 68.43 79.93 -6.94
N LYS A 32 68.55 78.82 -6.20
CA LYS A 32 69.75 77.96 -6.24
C LYS A 32 69.71 77.07 -7.47
N GLU A 33 70.89 76.67 -7.96
CA GLU A 33 71.00 75.64 -8.99
C GLU A 33 70.78 74.26 -8.38
N TRP A 34 69.82 73.50 -8.89
CA TRP A 34 69.45 72.17 -8.42
C TRP A 34 69.88 71.08 -9.41
N GLN A 35 70.43 70.00 -8.85
CA GLN A 35 70.77 68.76 -9.53
C GLN A 35 70.49 67.59 -8.59
N LYS A 36 70.34 66.37 -9.11
CA LYS A 36 70.01 65.16 -8.33
C LYS A 36 70.82 65.05 -7.04
N GLY A 37 72.14 65.23 -7.10
CA GLY A 37 73.02 65.17 -5.93
C GLY A 37 72.72 66.24 -4.86
N LYS A 38 72.32 67.45 -5.25
CA LYS A 38 71.93 68.52 -4.31
C LYS A 38 70.56 68.23 -3.67
N VAL A 39 69.61 67.67 -4.43
CA VAL A 39 68.31 67.23 -3.91
C VAL A 39 68.49 66.09 -2.91
N LEU A 40 69.30 65.07 -3.25
CA LEU A 40 69.61 63.98 -2.32
C LEU A 40 70.31 64.48 -1.05
N LYS A 41 71.21 65.47 -1.17
CA LYS A 41 71.85 66.11 -0.02
C LYS A 41 70.84 66.88 0.84
N LEU A 42 69.89 67.59 0.22
CA LEU A 42 68.81 68.28 0.93
C LEU A 42 67.94 67.29 1.72
N LEU A 43 67.49 66.20 1.09
CA LEU A 43 66.70 65.16 1.75
C LEU A 43 67.46 64.56 2.94
N LYS A 44 68.74 64.21 2.76
CA LYS A 44 69.60 63.70 3.84
C LYS A 44 69.80 64.72 4.98
N GLN A 45 70.01 66.00 4.65
CA GLN A 45 70.15 67.07 5.64
C GLN A 45 68.88 67.26 6.48
N LYS A 46 67.72 66.94 5.89
CA LYS A 46 66.41 66.96 6.56
C LYS A 46 66.09 65.65 7.29
N GLY A 47 67.06 64.72 7.37
CA GLY A 47 66.93 63.47 8.10
C GLY A 47 66.25 62.34 7.33
N ILE A 48 65.88 62.56 6.07
CA ILE A 48 65.25 61.54 5.23
C ILE A 48 66.33 60.52 4.84
N ALA A 49 66.15 59.29 5.32
CA ALA A 49 67.15 58.23 5.25
C ALA A 49 66.69 57.03 4.41
N THR A 50 65.38 56.79 4.32
CA THR A 50 64.78 55.62 3.68
C THR A 50 63.68 56.03 2.71
N GLY A 51 63.38 55.16 1.74
CA GLY A 51 62.26 55.36 0.82
C GLY A 51 62.47 56.42 -0.26
N ILE A 52 63.69 56.94 -0.43
CA ILE A 52 64.00 57.97 -1.44
C ILE A 52 63.85 57.39 -2.85
N ASP A 53 62.93 57.96 -3.62
CA ASP A 53 62.71 57.59 -5.01
C ASP A 53 63.66 58.41 -5.92
N GLN A 54 64.85 57.85 -6.13
CA GLN A 54 65.85 58.49 -6.97
C GLN A 54 65.44 58.63 -8.44
N GLN A 55 64.54 57.75 -8.92
CA GLN A 55 64.05 57.79 -10.30
C GLN A 55 63.02 58.91 -10.44
N ALA A 56 62.08 59.04 -9.49
CA ALA A 56 61.14 60.16 -9.47
C ALA A 56 61.85 61.51 -9.37
N ILE A 57 62.89 61.64 -8.55
CA ILE A 57 63.71 62.87 -8.45
C ILE A 57 64.36 63.21 -9.81
N GLU A 58 64.91 62.21 -10.49
CA GLU A 58 65.57 62.42 -11.78
C GLU A 58 64.58 62.78 -12.89
N ALA A 59 63.44 62.11 -12.93
CA ALA A 59 62.34 62.41 -13.85
C ALA A 59 61.80 63.83 -13.61
N ALA A 60 61.54 64.21 -12.35
CA ALA A 60 61.04 65.52 -12.00
C ALA A 60 62.03 66.64 -12.38
N LEU A 61 63.33 66.46 -12.12
CA LEU A 61 64.34 67.43 -12.54
C LEU A 61 64.42 67.54 -14.07
N SER A 62 64.35 66.43 -14.81
CA SER A 62 64.28 66.48 -16.27
C SER A 62 63.07 67.30 -16.75
N GLU A 63 61.90 67.07 -16.17
CA GLU A 63 60.66 67.75 -16.53
C GLU A 63 60.72 69.25 -16.26
N ILE A 64 61.21 69.62 -15.07
CA ILE A 64 61.42 71.02 -14.69
C ILE A 64 62.39 71.72 -15.66
N GLY A 65 63.48 71.03 -16.04
CA GLY A 65 64.47 71.57 -16.98
C GLY A 65 63.93 71.80 -18.39
N GLN A 66 62.91 71.04 -18.80
CA GLN A 66 62.26 71.17 -20.10
C GLN A 66 61.16 72.24 -20.09
N GLN A 67 60.27 72.21 -19.09
CA GLN A 67 59.08 73.05 -19.07
C GLN A 67 59.28 74.41 -18.41
N GLY A 68 60.20 74.53 -17.44
CA GLY A 68 60.43 75.77 -16.71
C GLY A 68 59.22 76.26 -15.90
N LYS A 69 58.32 75.37 -15.50
CA LYS A 69 57.11 75.66 -14.71
C LYS A 69 57.23 75.11 -13.28
N PRO A 70 56.42 75.60 -12.32
CA PRO A 70 56.31 74.97 -11.01
C PRO A 70 55.96 73.48 -11.12
N TYR A 71 56.59 72.66 -10.30
CA TYR A 71 56.42 71.20 -10.34
C TYR A 71 56.55 70.60 -8.94
N SER A 72 55.61 69.72 -8.58
CA SER A 72 55.62 69.03 -7.29
C SER A 72 55.63 67.53 -7.48
N PHE A 73 56.42 66.82 -6.66
CA PHE A 73 56.52 65.37 -6.73
C PHE A 73 56.93 64.77 -5.38
N VAL A 74 56.62 63.49 -5.19
CA VAL A 74 57.01 62.73 -3.99
C VAL A 74 58.45 62.25 -4.15
N ALA A 75 59.33 62.71 -3.27
CA ALA A 75 60.75 62.40 -3.29
C ALA A 75 61.12 61.22 -2.37
N ALA A 76 60.31 60.91 -1.36
CA ALA A 76 60.47 59.71 -0.54
C ALA A 76 59.14 59.18 0.00
N ARG A 77 58.99 57.85 0.08
CA ARG A 77 57.86 57.14 0.72
C ARG A 77 58.33 56.14 1.77
N GLY A 78 57.79 56.25 2.98
CA GLY A 78 57.90 55.23 4.02
C GLY A 78 57.01 54.02 3.72
N THR A 79 57.16 52.98 4.53
CA THR A 79 56.27 51.81 4.53
C THR A 79 55.25 51.99 5.66
N PRO A 80 53.96 52.17 5.39
CA PRO A 80 52.96 52.27 6.44
C PRO A 80 52.87 50.95 7.24
N PRO A 81 52.53 51.00 8.53
CA PRO A 81 52.25 49.78 9.30
C PRO A 81 51.03 49.05 8.71
N GLN A 82 51.06 47.71 8.77
CA GLN A 82 49.89 46.88 8.46
C GLN A 82 49.14 46.59 9.76
N PHE A 83 47.83 46.82 9.74
CA PHE A 83 46.98 46.53 10.90
C PHE A 83 46.88 45.03 11.14
N PRO A 84 46.84 44.60 12.42
CA PRO A 84 46.52 43.22 12.73
C PRO A 84 45.13 42.87 12.20
N LYS A 85 44.95 41.62 11.77
CA LYS A 85 43.62 41.08 11.47
C LYS A 85 43.22 40.16 12.62
N PRO A 86 42.04 40.34 13.22
CA PRO A 86 41.55 39.42 14.23
C PRO A 86 41.33 38.04 13.63
N MET A 87 41.22 37.05 14.50
CA MET A 87 40.75 35.73 14.12
C MET A 87 39.33 35.87 13.55
N ASN A 88 39.02 35.13 12.48
CA ASN A 88 37.70 35.18 11.86
C ASN A 88 37.25 33.83 11.32
N LEU A 89 35.94 33.68 11.17
CA LEU A 89 35.29 32.49 10.63
C LEU A 89 34.95 32.70 9.15
N HIS A 90 35.26 31.71 8.33
CA HIS A 90 34.78 31.62 6.95
C HIS A 90 33.83 30.43 6.85
N TYR A 91 32.54 30.72 6.76
CA TYR A 91 31.50 29.71 6.71
C TYR A 91 31.45 28.98 5.37
N GLU A 92 31.18 27.69 5.45
CA GLU A 92 30.81 26.90 4.28
C GLU A 92 29.43 27.37 3.75
N PRO A 93 29.18 27.31 2.43
CA PRO A 93 27.91 27.72 1.82
C PRO A 93 26.82 26.65 2.03
N LEU A 94 26.53 26.34 3.30
CA LEU A 94 25.53 25.36 3.68
C LEU A 94 24.13 25.96 3.58
N GLU A 95 23.41 25.60 2.53
CA GLU A 95 22.03 26.05 2.32
C GLU A 95 21.06 25.30 3.22
N ILE A 96 19.92 25.93 3.51
CA ILE A 96 18.81 25.28 4.21
C ILE A 96 18.00 24.50 3.16
N PRO A 97 17.85 23.17 3.31
CA PRO A 97 17.00 22.39 2.42
C PRO A 97 15.58 22.98 2.32
N GLU A 98 14.98 22.94 1.13
CA GLU A 98 13.66 23.55 0.88
C GLU A 98 12.59 22.99 1.83
N GLU A 99 12.64 21.69 2.13
CA GLU A 99 11.71 21.05 3.05
C GLU A 99 11.86 21.52 4.52
N LEU A 100 12.99 22.15 4.86
CA LEU A 100 13.29 22.68 6.18
C LEU A 100 13.10 24.20 6.29
N ALA A 101 12.88 24.90 5.17
CA ALA A 101 12.77 26.35 5.14
C ALA A 101 11.62 26.88 6.03
N GLY A 102 10.50 26.14 6.12
CA GLY A 102 9.36 26.47 6.98
C GLY A 102 9.64 26.32 8.48
N GLU A 103 10.59 25.48 8.85
CA GLU A 103 10.93 25.17 10.24
C GLU A 103 11.86 26.21 10.86
N LEU A 104 12.60 26.94 10.01
CA LEU A 104 13.57 27.95 10.40
C LEU A 104 13.02 28.97 11.42
N LYS A 105 11.77 29.41 11.23
CA LYS A 105 11.10 30.39 12.11
C LYS A 105 10.70 29.83 13.47
N LYS A 106 10.55 28.51 13.59
CA LYS A 106 10.23 27.85 14.86
C LYS A 106 11.48 27.61 15.69
N VAL A 107 12.62 27.44 15.02
CA VAL A 107 13.89 27.11 15.65
C VAL A 107 14.66 28.38 16.04
N PHE A 108 14.77 29.36 15.14
CA PHE A 108 15.43 30.62 15.47
C PHE A 108 14.48 31.58 16.16
N SER A 109 14.84 31.98 17.38
CA SER A 109 14.28 33.18 18.00
C SER A 109 15.00 34.43 17.50
N ASP A 110 14.31 35.57 17.46
CA ASP A 110 14.92 36.88 17.18
C ASP A 110 15.85 37.37 18.31
N GLY A 111 16.04 36.56 19.36
CA GLY A 111 16.92 36.85 20.49
C GLY A 111 18.40 36.70 20.17
N PRO A 112 19.27 37.21 21.07
CA PRO A 112 20.73 37.11 20.94
C PRO A 112 21.17 35.63 20.90
N PRO A 113 22.34 35.34 20.29
CA PRO A 113 22.86 33.98 20.25
C PRO A 113 23.26 33.47 21.63
N VAL A 114 23.05 32.17 21.88
CA VAL A 114 23.53 31.49 23.06
C VAL A 114 24.85 30.79 22.74
N VAL A 115 25.95 31.46 23.05
CA VAL A 115 27.31 30.95 22.84
C VAL A 115 28.14 31.09 24.10
N TYR A 116 29.20 30.29 24.20
CA TYR A 116 30.07 30.22 25.36
C TYR A 116 31.50 30.60 25.01
N SER A 117 32.24 31.10 26.01
CA SER A 117 33.70 31.25 25.91
C SER A 117 34.37 29.90 25.67
N ASN A 118 35.39 29.88 24.81
CA ASN A 118 36.22 28.70 24.56
C ASN A 118 37.33 28.52 25.63
N THR A 119 37.03 28.91 26.87
CA THR A 119 37.91 28.78 28.04
C THR A 119 37.54 27.54 28.86
N ALA A 120 38.44 27.08 29.73
CA ALA A 120 38.19 25.89 30.56
C ALA A 120 36.92 25.99 31.42
N GLU A 121 36.50 27.22 31.75
CA GLU A 121 35.19 27.53 32.30
C GLU A 121 34.33 28.13 31.18
N LYS A 122 33.22 27.47 30.82
CA LYS A 122 32.25 27.96 29.83
C LYS A 122 31.41 29.08 30.44
N GLU A 123 31.69 30.33 30.08
CA GLU A 123 30.88 31.49 30.46
C GLU A 123 29.95 31.85 29.30
N LYS A 124 28.66 32.07 29.59
CA LYS A 124 27.68 32.49 28.58
C LYS A 124 27.97 33.94 28.17
N MET A 125 28.10 34.19 26.87
CA MET A 125 28.43 35.50 26.35
C MET A 125 27.19 36.21 25.78
N GLU A 126 27.04 37.49 26.09
CA GLU A 126 26.08 38.37 25.42
C GLU A 126 26.76 39.06 24.24
N LEU A 127 26.39 38.65 23.03
CA LEU A 127 26.92 39.21 21.78
C LEU A 127 25.84 39.98 21.03
N GLU A 128 26.25 41.04 20.32
CA GLU A 128 25.37 41.69 19.35
C GLU A 128 25.12 40.76 18.14
N PRO A 129 23.85 40.51 17.77
CA PRO A 129 23.48 39.50 16.79
C PRO A 129 23.66 39.98 15.34
N SER A 130 24.87 40.41 14.96
CA SER A 130 25.20 40.70 13.55
C SER A 130 25.32 39.40 12.74
N ILE A 131 24.18 38.76 12.46
CA ILE A 131 24.10 37.49 11.74
C ILE A 131 24.57 37.70 10.29
N LYS A 132 25.61 36.98 9.90
CA LYS A 132 26.16 36.97 8.53
C LYS A 132 25.62 35.82 7.70
N ILE A 133 25.37 34.68 8.32
CA ILE A 133 24.91 33.48 7.63
C ILE A 133 23.93 32.69 8.49
N LYS A 134 23.04 31.98 7.81
CA LYS A 134 22.22 30.90 8.36
C LYS A 134 22.33 29.70 7.43
N GLY A 135 22.32 28.51 8.00
CA GLY A 135 22.41 27.27 7.22
C GLY A 135 21.87 26.08 7.99
N TYR A 136 21.90 24.92 7.35
CA TYR A 136 21.65 23.63 7.99
C TYR A 136 22.87 22.73 7.78
N VAL A 137 23.26 22.00 8.82
CA VAL A 137 24.42 21.12 8.79
C VAL A 137 24.00 19.75 9.32
N GLU A 138 24.46 18.69 8.66
CA GLU A 138 24.30 17.33 9.16
C GLU A 138 25.35 17.03 10.25
N SER A 139 25.06 16.08 11.14
CA SER A 139 26.03 15.60 12.13
C SER A 139 27.38 15.22 11.47
N GLY A 140 28.47 15.70 12.05
CA GLY A 140 29.84 15.58 11.52
C GLY A 140 30.21 16.61 10.44
N GLY A 141 29.23 17.36 9.90
CA GLY A 141 29.43 18.34 8.85
C GLY A 141 30.31 19.52 9.30
N LYS A 142 31.16 20.00 8.39
CA LYS A 142 32.00 21.19 8.61
C LYS A 142 31.15 22.45 8.47
N ILE A 143 31.19 23.34 9.47
CA ILE A 143 30.41 24.59 9.49
C ILE A 143 31.24 25.77 8.95
N ALA A 144 32.48 25.90 9.40
CA ALA A 144 33.36 27.00 9.00
C ALA A 144 34.84 26.64 9.14
N THR A 145 35.67 27.37 8.42
CA THR A 145 37.14 27.38 8.57
C THR A 145 37.54 28.54 9.48
N ILE A 146 38.39 28.26 10.47
CA ILE A 146 39.01 29.24 11.37
C ILE A 146 40.25 29.81 10.69
N PHE A 147 40.25 31.12 10.48
CA PHE A 147 41.42 31.86 10.03
C PHE A 147 42.09 32.51 11.23
N PRO A 148 43.33 32.13 11.58
CA PRO A 148 44.00 32.64 12.77
C PRO A 148 44.29 34.13 12.66
N ALA A 149 44.39 34.79 13.82
CA ALA A 149 44.76 36.20 13.89
C ALA A 149 46.11 36.46 13.19
N GLN A 150 46.17 37.51 12.37
CA GLN A 150 47.40 37.96 11.73
C GLN A 150 47.97 39.13 12.53
N LYS A 151 49.23 39.00 12.96
CA LYS A 151 49.94 40.07 13.64
C LYS A 151 50.11 41.26 12.70
N GLY A 152 49.94 42.46 13.25
CA GLY A 152 50.27 43.69 12.52
C GLY A 152 51.77 43.74 12.21
N ILE A 153 52.12 44.28 11.05
CA ILE A 153 53.51 44.43 10.62
C ILE A 153 53.91 45.88 10.83
N SER A 154 54.96 46.13 11.62
CA SER A 154 55.47 47.48 11.83
C SER A 154 55.88 48.14 10.52
N GLY A 155 55.55 49.42 10.38
CA GLY A 155 55.98 50.27 9.28
C GLY A 155 57.34 50.90 9.54
N LYS A 156 57.84 51.65 8.55
CA LYS A 156 59.02 52.53 8.69
C LYS A 156 58.74 53.86 8.03
N ASN A 157 58.92 54.95 8.75
CA ASN A 157 58.77 56.29 8.20
C ASN A 157 59.98 56.66 7.30
N ILE A 158 59.92 57.80 6.60
CA ILE A 158 61.00 58.27 5.69
C ILE A 158 62.33 58.56 6.42
N PHE A 159 62.28 58.71 7.75
CA PHE A 159 63.46 58.94 8.60
C PHE A 159 64.11 57.63 9.08
N GLY A 160 63.56 56.47 8.70
CA GLY A 160 64.03 55.16 9.14
C GLY A 160 63.59 54.76 10.56
N LYS A 161 62.71 55.55 11.20
CA LYS A 161 62.11 55.17 12.49
C LYS A 161 60.97 54.18 12.26
N GLU A 162 60.92 53.17 13.12
CA GLU A 162 59.85 52.19 13.10
C GLU A 162 58.53 52.84 13.53
N ILE A 163 57.46 52.56 12.79
CA ILE A 163 56.09 52.90 13.16
C ILE A 163 55.48 51.60 13.68
N SER A 164 55.26 51.52 14.99
CA SER A 164 54.67 50.34 15.61
C SER A 164 53.32 50.01 15.00
N ALA A 165 53.09 48.74 14.67
CA ALA A 165 51.76 48.29 14.33
C ALA A 165 50.80 48.47 15.52
N ALA A 166 49.51 48.63 15.23
CA ALA A 166 48.49 48.63 16.27
C ALA A 166 48.57 47.32 17.08
N LYS A 167 48.23 47.39 18.37
CA LYS A 167 48.21 46.22 19.25
C LYS A 167 47.32 45.13 18.66
N GLU A 168 47.75 43.88 18.83
CA GLU A 168 47.00 42.69 18.44
C GLU A 168 45.60 42.74 19.03
N ILE A 169 44.58 42.67 18.17
CA ILE A 169 43.18 42.56 18.56
C ILE A 169 42.90 41.05 18.52
N SER A 170 43.09 40.33 19.62
CA SER A 170 42.53 38.98 19.69
C SER A 170 41.03 39.12 19.95
N GLN A 171 40.23 38.72 18.97
CA GLN A 171 38.82 38.43 19.20
C GLN A 171 38.74 36.94 19.43
N ASP A 172 38.27 36.55 20.61
CA ASP A 172 37.99 35.16 20.91
C ASP A 172 36.82 34.66 20.05
N LEU A 173 36.84 33.36 19.76
CA LEU A 173 35.74 32.68 19.08
C LEU A 173 34.78 32.09 20.10
N PHE A 174 33.48 32.22 19.82
CA PHE A 174 32.42 31.79 20.72
C PHE A 174 31.48 30.79 20.03
N PHE A 175 31.32 29.61 20.62
CA PHE A 175 30.51 28.56 20.04
C PHE A 175 29.40 28.13 21.00
N SER A 176 28.24 27.75 20.48
CA SER A 176 27.21 27.08 21.26
C SER A 176 27.62 25.65 21.58
N ASP A 177 26.77 24.94 22.32
CA ASP A 177 26.93 23.49 22.49
C ASP A 177 26.77 22.74 21.14
N ASN A 178 27.32 21.52 21.09
CA ASN A 178 27.33 20.62 19.93
C ASN A 178 28.18 21.08 18.74
N ILE A 179 29.10 22.02 18.96
CA ILE A 179 30.13 22.42 17.98
C ILE A 179 31.48 21.93 18.50
N LEU A 180 32.17 21.13 17.68
CA LEU A 180 33.56 20.74 17.90
C LEU A 180 34.47 21.69 17.14
N ASP A 181 35.38 22.35 17.85
CA ASP A 181 36.43 23.15 17.24
C ASP A 181 37.74 22.39 17.16
N SER A 182 38.54 22.79 16.17
CA SER A 182 39.90 22.35 15.96
C SER A 182 40.77 23.58 15.69
N ALA A 183 42.07 23.38 15.40
CA ALA A 183 42.95 24.50 15.07
C ALA A 183 42.56 25.22 13.76
N THR A 184 41.85 24.55 12.85
CA THR A 184 41.56 25.06 11.50
C THR A 184 40.09 25.13 11.16
N ASP A 185 39.24 24.36 11.82
CA ASP A 185 37.84 24.17 11.41
C ASP A 185 36.92 23.98 12.61
N ILE A 186 35.63 24.27 12.41
CA ILE A 186 34.54 23.89 13.31
C ILE A 186 33.58 22.92 12.63
N HIS A 187 33.14 21.91 13.39
CA HIS A 187 32.25 20.84 12.94
C HIS A 187 31.03 20.70 13.85
N SER A 188 29.95 20.20 13.30
CA SER A 188 28.72 19.89 14.02
C SER A 188 28.78 18.51 14.67
N GLU A 189 28.40 18.36 15.94
CA GLU A 189 28.22 17.04 16.57
C GLU A 189 26.86 16.42 16.23
N VAL A 190 25.85 17.27 16.03
CA VAL A 190 24.47 16.87 15.74
C VAL A 190 23.98 17.55 14.48
N SER A 191 22.95 17.01 13.82
CA SER A 191 22.30 17.73 12.74
C SER A 191 21.51 18.91 13.31
N GLY A 192 21.50 20.05 12.61
CA GLY A 192 20.79 21.23 13.09
C GLY A 192 20.90 22.46 12.21
N PHE A 193 20.13 23.46 12.58
CA PHE A 193 20.23 24.79 12.00
C PHE A 193 21.35 25.56 12.69
N PHE A 194 22.17 26.29 11.94
CA PHE A 194 23.16 27.17 12.52
C PHE A 194 22.99 28.61 12.04
N ARG A 195 23.43 29.55 12.87
CA ARG A 195 23.62 30.95 12.51
C ARG A 195 24.99 31.42 12.98
N GLY A 196 25.62 32.27 12.18
CA GLY A 196 27.01 32.68 12.39
C GLY A 196 27.24 34.17 12.20
N GLY A 197 28.07 34.75 13.06
CA GLY A 197 28.61 36.11 12.97
C GLY A 197 30.12 36.11 12.69
N ASP A 198 30.79 37.23 12.97
CA ASP A 198 32.23 37.40 12.72
C ASP A 198 33.13 36.46 13.52
N ASN A 199 32.78 36.25 14.80
CA ASN A 199 33.57 35.52 15.77
C ASN A 199 32.70 34.58 16.62
N TRP A 200 31.48 34.26 16.19
CA TRP A 200 30.61 33.37 16.93
C TRP A 200 29.75 32.51 16.02
N THR A 201 29.43 31.30 16.47
CA THR A 201 28.52 30.38 15.79
C THR A 201 27.60 29.72 16.80
N GLU A 202 26.30 29.75 16.53
CA GLU A 202 25.30 29.03 17.29
C GLU A 202 24.67 27.95 16.42
N LEU A 203 24.67 26.73 16.93
CA LEU A 203 24.03 25.56 16.37
C LEU A 203 22.86 25.17 17.26
N ILE A 204 21.68 25.09 16.66
CA ILE A 204 20.45 24.68 17.30
C ILE A 204 20.12 23.27 16.78
N PRO A 205 20.22 22.23 17.63
CA PRO A 205 19.96 20.85 17.22
C PRO A 205 18.57 20.70 16.59
N TYR A 206 18.53 20.15 15.39
CA TYR A 206 17.28 19.92 14.67
C TYR A 206 17.39 18.70 13.76
N LYS A 207 16.44 17.78 13.93
CA LYS A 207 16.27 16.60 13.09
C LYS A 207 14.80 16.50 12.69
N LYS A 208 14.50 16.30 11.40
CA LYS A 208 13.13 16.02 10.94
C LYS A 208 12.67 14.63 11.38
N HIS A 209 11.36 14.45 11.58
CA HIS A 209 10.81 13.10 11.68
C HIS A 209 10.99 12.38 10.34
N THR A 210 11.25 11.08 10.40
CA THR A 210 11.35 10.24 9.19
C THR A 210 10.41 9.07 9.30
N PHE A 211 9.92 8.59 8.16
CA PHE A 211 9.04 7.44 8.11
C PHE A 211 9.27 6.63 6.84
N THR A 212 8.82 5.38 6.88
CA THR A 212 8.70 4.50 5.71
C THR A 212 7.45 3.65 5.88
N VAL A 213 6.75 3.35 4.78
CA VAL A 213 5.61 2.43 4.78
C VAL A 213 5.98 1.09 4.16
N SER A 214 5.30 0.02 4.59
CA SER A 214 5.51 -1.34 4.09
C SER A 214 4.23 -2.17 4.18
N ALA A 215 4.06 -3.13 3.27
CA ALA A 215 2.94 -4.07 3.31
C ALA A 215 3.31 -5.33 4.11
N SER A 216 2.30 -5.96 4.73
CA SER A 216 2.41 -7.33 5.23
C SER A 216 2.67 -8.33 4.10
N GLU A 217 3.15 -9.53 4.45
CA GLU A 217 3.43 -10.60 3.47
C GLU A 217 2.20 -10.98 2.63
N ASP A 218 0.99 -10.88 3.20
CA ASP A 218 -0.28 -11.14 2.54
C ASP A 218 -0.90 -9.90 1.87
N GLY A 219 -0.25 -8.74 1.93
CA GLY A 219 -0.71 -7.48 1.34
C GLY A 219 -1.94 -6.85 2.00
N ILE A 220 -2.42 -7.40 3.13
CA ILE A 220 -3.68 -6.95 3.75
C ILE A 220 -3.49 -5.80 4.74
N THR A 221 -2.34 -5.72 5.41
CA THR A 221 -2.05 -4.69 6.42
C THR A 221 -0.87 -3.83 5.99
N CYS A 222 -1.04 -2.51 6.08
CA CYS A 222 0.04 -1.55 5.87
C CYS A 222 0.62 -1.13 7.22
N PHE A 223 1.95 -1.08 7.27
CA PHE A 223 2.72 -0.72 8.45
C PHE A 223 3.53 0.55 8.20
N ILE A 224 3.73 1.33 9.25
CA ILE A 224 4.66 2.46 9.31
C ILE A 224 5.80 2.16 10.27
N ASP A 225 7.01 2.41 9.81
CA ASP A 225 8.18 2.65 10.65
C ASP A 225 8.36 4.16 10.75
N PHE A 226 8.41 4.71 11.97
CA PHE A 226 8.52 6.15 12.21
C PHE A 226 9.62 6.42 13.23
N ASP A 227 10.60 7.26 12.87
CA ASP A 227 11.67 7.71 13.76
C ASP A 227 11.43 9.19 14.13
N PRO A 228 11.09 9.49 15.40
CA PRO A 228 10.89 10.86 15.83
C PRO A 228 12.22 11.64 15.79
N GLY A 229 12.20 12.80 15.13
CA GLY A 229 13.24 13.82 15.22
C GLY A 229 13.03 14.75 16.42
N THR A 230 13.32 16.03 16.24
CA THR A 230 13.16 17.04 17.29
C THR A 230 11.69 17.22 17.68
N ALA A 231 11.40 17.35 18.96
CA ALA A 231 10.03 17.38 19.50
C ALA A 231 9.12 18.49 18.93
N ASN A 232 9.69 19.59 18.43
CA ASN A 232 8.96 20.71 17.83
C ASN A 232 8.96 20.69 16.29
N ALA A 233 9.56 19.66 15.67
CA ALA A 233 9.51 19.50 14.22
C ALA A 233 8.07 19.24 13.75
N SER A 234 7.72 19.69 12.55
CA SER A 234 6.41 19.37 11.97
C SER A 234 6.30 17.87 11.71
N LEU A 235 5.18 17.28 12.14
CA LEU A 235 4.82 15.93 11.71
C LEU A 235 4.66 15.85 10.18
N PRO A 236 4.98 14.70 9.58
CA PRO A 236 4.62 14.44 8.18
C PRO A 236 3.10 14.56 8.00
N ALA A 237 2.68 15.16 6.89
CA ALA A 237 1.26 15.25 6.55
C ALA A 237 0.67 13.84 6.35
N ALA A 238 -0.54 13.61 6.87
CA ALA A 238 -1.20 12.31 6.75
C ALA A 238 -1.42 11.94 5.26
N GLU A 239 -1.72 12.93 4.42
CA GLU A 239 -1.91 12.78 2.99
C GLU A 239 -0.66 12.25 2.28
N LEU A 240 0.53 12.63 2.74
CA LEU A 240 1.78 12.11 2.19
C LEU A 240 1.94 10.62 2.53
N ILE A 241 1.69 10.23 3.78
CA ILE A 241 1.76 8.84 4.22
C ILE A 241 0.73 8.00 3.48
N PHE A 242 -0.51 8.49 3.36
CA PHE A 242 -1.58 7.78 2.65
C PHE A 242 -1.26 7.59 1.17
N LYS A 243 -0.64 8.59 0.52
CA LYS A 243 -0.19 8.45 -0.86
C LYS A 243 0.84 7.32 -1.01
N GLU A 244 1.81 7.21 -0.10
CA GLU A 244 2.77 6.09 -0.14
C GLU A 244 2.08 4.74 0.13
N CYS A 245 1.06 4.68 0.99
CA CYS A 245 0.24 3.49 1.16
C CYS A 245 -0.55 3.12 -0.12
N GLU A 246 -1.09 4.10 -0.83
CA GLU A 246 -1.80 3.89 -2.10
C GLU A 246 -0.87 3.35 -3.19
N GLU A 247 0.38 3.81 -3.23
CA GLU A 247 1.43 3.28 -4.11
C GLU A 247 1.76 1.80 -3.81
N LEU A 248 1.51 1.34 -2.58
CA LEU A 248 1.58 -0.07 -2.17
C LEU A 248 0.29 -0.87 -2.43
N GLY A 249 -0.76 -0.25 -3.00
CA GLY A 249 -2.02 -0.90 -3.38
C GLY A 249 -3.15 -0.79 -2.34
N PHE A 250 -2.95 -0.08 -1.24
CA PHE A 250 -3.98 0.08 -0.21
C PHE A 250 -5.01 1.14 -0.60
N GLN A 251 -6.30 0.82 -0.41
CA GLN A 251 -7.38 1.78 -0.59
C GLN A 251 -7.51 2.70 0.64
N HIS A 252 -7.97 3.94 0.44
CA HIS A 252 -8.06 4.91 1.54
C HIS A 252 -8.99 4.47 2.68
N ASP A 253 -10.09 3.77 2.37
CA ASP A 253 -11.02 3.21 3.37
C ASP A 253 -10.42 2.03 4.17
N ALA A 254 -9.30 1.49 3.70
CA ALA A 254 -8.52 0.46 4.37
C ALA A 254 -7.52 1.02 5.40
N LEU A 255 -7.34 2.34 5.45
CA LEU A 255 -6.36 3.02 6.29
C LEU A 255 -7.04 3.68 7.50
N LEU A 256 -6.23 4.02 8.50
CA LEU A 256 -6.66 4.88 9.62
C LEU A 256 -7.07 6.25 9.10
N THR A 257 -7.89 6.94 9.89
CA THR A 257 -8.21 8.35 9.63
C THR A 257 -6.98 9.23 9.89
N ALA A 258 -6.92 10.41 9.25
CA ALA A 258 -5.85 11.38 9.46
C ALA A 258 -5.68 11.76 10.95
N GLY A 259 -6.79 11.81 11.71
CA GLY A 259 -6.76 12.10 13.15
C GLY A 259 -6.14 10.97 13.97
N GLU A 260 -6.49 9.71 13.69
CA GLU A 260 -5.91 8.55 14.37
C GLU A 260 -4.41 8.43 14.09
N LEU A 261 -4.00 8.57 12.82
CA LEU A 261 -2.59 8.56 12.45
C LEU A 261 -1.83 9.69 13.14
N LYS A 262 -2.38 10.91 13.13
CA LYS A 262 -1.79 12.06 13.81
C LYS A 262 -1.56 11.76 15.30
N ASN A 263 -2.55 11.24 16.01
CA ASN A 263 -2.43 10.92 17.44
C ASN A 263 -1.30 9.90 17.69
N ILE A 264 -1.20 8.85 16.86
CA ILE A 264 -0.14 7.84 16.95
C ILE A 264 1.25 8.49 16.79
N LEU A 265 1.40 9.41 15.83
CA LEU A 265 2.66 10.10 15.60
C LEU A 265 2.98 11.10 16.73
N GLU A 266 1.99 11.84 17.22
CA GLU A 266 2.16 12.76 18.36
C GLU A 266 2.59 12.02 19.63
N GLU A 267 1.99 10.86 19.92
CA GLU A 267 2.38 9.99 21.04
C GLU A 267 3.83 9.50 20.89
N ALA A 268 4.23 9.08 19.68
CA ALA A 268 5.60 8.67 19.39
C ALA A 268 6.61 9.81 19.59
N VAL A 269 6.27 11.03 19.17
CA VAL A 269 7.11 12.22 19.37
C VAL A 269 7.19 12.62 20.83
N ALA A 270 6.06 12.67 21.55
CA ALA A 270 6.02 13.02 22.97
C ALA A 270 6.81 12.04 23.83
N GLY A 271 6.79 10.74 23.47
CA GLY A 271 7.57 9.69 24.14
C GLY A 271 8.99 9.51 23.59
N ASN A 272 9.41 10.27 22.57
CA ASN A 272 10.65 10.04 21.81
C ASN A 272 10.88 8.55 21.50
N SER A 273 9.81 7.87 21.09
CA SER A 273 9.73 6.42 20.97
C SER A 273 9.49 6.03 19.51
N PRO A 274 10.50 5.51 18.80
CA PRO A 274 10.34 5.07 17.42
C PRO A 274 9.24 4.00 17.27
N LEU A 275 8.43 4.12 16.23
CA LEU A 275 7.45 3.11 15.86
C LEU A 275 8.10 2.12 14.89
N LYS A 276 7.92 0.83 15.17
CA LYS A 276 8.36 -0.27 14.32
C LYS A 276 7.17 -1.11 13.93
N GLN A 277 6.95 -1.23 12.63
CA GLN A 277 5.85 -1.99 12.03
C GLN A 277 4.50 -1.67 12.67
N LYS A 278 4.23 -0.39 12.99
CA LYS A 278 2.94 0.00 13.57
C LYS A 278 1.88 0.00 12.47
N SER A 279 0.74 -0.64 12.70
CA SER A 279 -0.34 -0.65 11.70
C SER A 279 -0.86 0.76 11.42
N VAL A 280 -0.97 1.10 10.13
CA VAL A 280 -1.72 2.28 9.63
C VAL A 280 -2.99 1.87 8.89
N SER A 281 -3.29 0.57 8.84
CA SER A 281 -4.57 0.07 8.36
C SER A 281 -5.66 0.16 9.43
N SER A 282 -6.90 0.35 8.98
CA SER A 282 -8.07 0.26 9.84
C SER A 282 -8.28 -1.19 10.32
N THR A 283 -8.73 -1.30 11.57
CA THR A 283 -8.88 -2.57 12.27
C THR A 283 -10.07 -3.37 11.76
N LEU A 284 -9.83 -4.66 11.47
CA LEU A 284 -10.86 -5.61 11.09
C LEU A 284 -10.51 -7.00 11.62
N ASP A 285 -11.44 -7.66 12.31
CA ASP A 285 -11.25 -9.04 12.74
C ASP A 285 -11.49 -10.04 11.61
N ALA A 286 -10.70 -11.12 11.62
CA ALA A 286 -10.95 -12.26 10.77
C ALA A 286 -12.29 -12.93 11.07
N MET A 287 -12.93 -13.48 10.03
CA MET A 287 -14.20 -14.19 10.13
C MET A 287 -14.08 -15.59 9.54
N ILE A 288 -14.65 -16.58 10.24
CA ILE A 288 -14.79 -17.95 9.77
C ILE A 288 -16.26 -18.34 9.91
N ARG A 289 -16.93 -18.63 8.79
CA ARG A 289 -18.34 -19.01 8.77
C ARG A 289 -18.54 -20.25 7.92
N ILE A 290 -19.29 -21.23 8.43
CA ILE A 290 -19.73 -22.40 7.67
C ILE A 290 -21.25 -22.40 7.60
N ASP A 291 -21.78 -22.31 6.39
CA ASP A 291 -23.21 -22.36 6.11
C ASP A 291 -23.61 -23.77 5.64
N ILE A 292 -24.62 -24.32 6.29
CA ILE A 292 -25.17 -25.64 5.98
C ILE A 292 -26.68 -25.45 5.81
N PRO A 293 -27.21 -25.52 4.57
CA PRO A 293 -28.64 -25.37 4.34
C PRO A 293 -29.45 -26.47 5.05
N PRO A 294 -30.76 -26.26 5.28
CA PRO A 294 -31.61 -27.23 5.98
C PRO A 294 -31.66 -28.63 5.35
N ASP A 295 -31.44 -28.73 4.03
CA ASP A 295 -31.40 -30.00 3.30
C ASP A 295 -30.13 -30.82 3.57
N LYS A 296 -29.11 -30.22 4.20
CA LYS A 296 -27.80 -30.82 4.51
C LYS A 296 -27.09 -31.40 3.29
N MET A 297 -27.40 -30.92 2.09
CA MET A 297 -26.84 -31.44 0.85
C MET A 297 -25.49 -30.83 0.49
N LYS A 298 -25.14 -29.70 1.09
CA LYS A 298 -23.85 -29.03 0.91
C LYS A 298 -23.43 -28.29 2.17
N ALA A 299 -22.13 -28.05 2.30
CA ALA A 299 -21.59 -27.11 3.27
C ALA A 299 -20.64 -26.15 2.56
N GLU A 300 -20.79 -24.86 2.85
CA GLU A 300 -20.04 -23.77 2.21
C GLU A 300 -19.27 -22.99 3.28
N LEU A 301 -18.00 -22.68 3.01
CA LEU A 301 -17.11 -21.91 3.88
C LEU A 301 -16.99 -20.49 3.36
N THR A 302 -17.16 -19.52 4.26
CA THR A 302 -16.85 -18.12 4.02
C THR A 302 -15.76 -17.68 5.01
N LEU A 303 -14.64 -17.18 4.48
CA LEU A 303 -13.51 -16.67 5.24
C LEU A 303 -13.28 -15.20 4.93
N LYS A 304 -13.02 -14.39 5.96
CA LYS A 304 -12.53 -13.02 5.82
C LYS A 304 -11.22 -12.89 6.56
N LYS A 305 -10.20 -12.31 5.94
CA LYS A 305 -8.93 -11.99 6.62
C LYS A 305 -9.11 -10.81 7.57
N GLY A 306 -8.36 -10.88 8.67
CA GLY A 306 -8.22 -9.74 9.59
C GLY A 306 -7.19 -8.75 9.07
N ARG A 307 -7.27 -7.50 9.55
CA ARG A 307 -6.38 -6.40 9.18
C ARG A 307 -6.07 -5.51 10.38
N GLY A 308 -4.88 -4.92 10.37
CA GLY A 308 -4.45 -3.95 11.37
C GLY A 308 -4.28 -4.58 12.74
N GLU A 309 -4.92 -4.01 13.77
CA GLU A 309 -4.88 -4.58 15.14
C GLU A 309 -5.94 -5.67 15.37
N GLY A 310 -6.71 -6.01 14.33
CA GLY A 310 -7.73 -7.05 14.41
C GLY A 310 -7.14 -8.45 14.47
N LYS A 311 -7.93 -9.41 14.95
CA LYS A 311 -7.51 -10.80 15.03
C LYS A 311 -7.20 -11.34 13.63
N ALA A 312 -5.96 -11.79 13.42
CA ALA A 312 -5.54 -12.40 12.18
C ALA A 312 -6.26 -13.74 11.93
N LEU A 313 -6.43 -14.08 10.65
CA LEU A 313 -6.98 -15.37 10.26
C LEU A 313 -5.96 -16.46 10.61
N SER A 314 -6.42 -17.56 11.21
CA SER A 314 -5.56 -18.67 11.61
C SER A 314 -5.97 -19.95 10.89
N LEU A 315 -5.03 -20.59 10.18
CA LEU A 315 -5.21 -21.92 9.57
C LEU A 315 -5.62 -23.01 10.59
N LYS A 316 -5.12 -22.90 11.83
CA LYS A 316 -5.51 -23.82 12.92
C LYS A 316 -6.98 -23.68 13.25
N GLU A 317 -7.44 -22.48 13.58
CA GLU A 317 -8.86 -22.18 13.82
C GLU A 317 -9.79 -22.60 12.67
N ILE A 318 -9.40 -22.35 11.41
CA ILE A 318 -10.18 -22.83 10.25
C ILE A 318 -10.29 -24.36 10.30
N SER A 319 -9.17 -25.05 10.51
CA SER A 319 -9.13 -26.51 10.60
C SER A 319 -9.97 -27.05 11.75
N ASP A 320 -9.93 -26.41 12.92
CA ASP A 320 -10.68 -26.79 14.11
C ASP A 320 -12.19 -26.61 13.87
N VAL A 321 -12.62 -25.49 13.27
CA VAL A 321 -14.04 -25.23 12.94
C VAL A 321 -14.57 -26.24 11.91
N ILE A 322 -13.79 -26.58 10.88
CA ILE A 322 -14.18 -27.60 9.89
C ILE A 322 -14.27 -28.99 10.55
N ARG A 323 -13.29 -29.37 11.36
CA ARG A 323 -13.26 -30.68 12.04
C ARG A 323 -14.43 -30.87 13.00
N GLN A 324 -14.82 -29.83 13.73
CA GLN A 324 -15.96 -29.86 14.65
C GLN A 324 -17.30 -30.15 13.95
N LYS A 325 -17.40 -29.95 12.62
CA LYS A 325 -18.62 -30.29 11.86
C LYS A 325 -18.70 -31.75 11.43
N GLU A 326 -17.62 -32.51 11.56
CA GLU A 326 -17.57 -33.97 11.30
C GLU A 326 -18.05 -34.39 9.89
N PHE A 327 -17.81 -33.55 8.88
CA PHE A 327 -18.22 -33.82 7.49
C PHE A 327 -17.68 -35.16 6.95
N LYS A 328 -18.50 -35.84 6.15
CA LYS A 328 -18.16 -37.10 5.46
C LYS A 328 -18.03 -36.86 3.96
N GLY A 329 -17.01 -37.47 3.35
CA GLY A 329 -16.78 -37.36 1.90
C GLY A 329 -16.15 -36.04 1.42
N MET A 330 -15.59 -35.25 2.34
CA MET A 330 -14.83 -34.04 2.01
C MET A 330 -13.50 -34.38 1.34
N ASP A 331 -13.18 -33.71 0.23
CA ASP A 331 -11.84 -33.77 -0.37
C ASP A 331 -10.88 -32.87 0.42
N ILE A 332 -10.21 -33.47 1.40
CA ILE A 332 -9.28 -32.77 2.30
C ILE A 332 -8.13 -32.12 1.50
N ALA A 333 -7.66 -32.76 0.43
CA ALA A 333 -6.52 -32.27 -0.34
C ALA A 333 -6.91 -31.00 -1.11
N GLN A 334 -8.03 -31.03 -1.82
CA GLN A 334 -8.54 -29.89 -2.57
C GLN A 334 -8.86 -28.70 -1.63
N VAL A 335 -9.54 -28.96 -0.50
CA VAL A 335 -9.88 -27.91 0.48
C VAL A 335 -8.61 -27.27 1.03
N LYS A 336 -7.60 -28.06 1.39
CA LYS A 336 -6.34 -27.54 1.91
C LYS A 336 -5.62 -26.66 0.88
N GLU A 337 -5.59 -27.08 -0.38
CA GLU A 337 -4.96 -26.31 -1.45
C GLU A 337 -5.60 -24.93 -1.62
N VAL A 338 -6.94 -24.88 -1.70
CA VAL A 338 -7.68 -23.61 -1.83
C VAL A 338 -7.47 -22.72 -0.61
N LEU A 339 -7.51 -23.29 0.60
CA LEU A 339 -7.29 -22.55 1.84
C LEU A 339 -5.88 -21.94 1.91
N LEU A 340 -4.84 -22.69 1.53
CA LEU A 340 -3.48 -22.17 1.52
C LEU A 340 -3.30 -21.07 0.46
N LYS A 341 -3.88 -21.26 -0.72
CA LYS A 341 -3.85 -20.24 -1.78
C LYS A 341 -4.52 -18.94 -1.31
N PHE A 342 -5.70 -19.03 -0.70
CA PHE A 342 -6.38 -17.87 -0.12
C PHE A 342 -5.57 -17.24 1.03
N TYR A 343 -5.00 -18.06 1.91
CA TYR A 343 -4.25 -17.61 3.07
C TYR A 343 -3.03 -16.76 2.68
N HIS A 344 -2.30 -17.17 1.65
CA HIS A 344 -1.11 -16.44 1.17
C HIS A 344 -1.40 -15.41 0.08
N GLY A 345 -2.62 -15.39 -0.50
CA GLY A 345 -3.00 -14.43 -1.53
C GLY A 345 -3.44 -13.08 -0.96
N GLU A 346 -3.71 -12.11 -1.84
CA GLU A 346 -4.14 -10.75 -1.48
C GLU A 346 -5.66 -10.63 -1.27
N ASP A 347 -6.41 -11.70 -1.52
CA ASP A 347 -7.86 -11.71 -1.39
C ASP A 347 -8.30 -11.55 0.08
N LEU A 348 -9.14 -10.54 0.35
CA LEU A 348 -9.68 -10.29 1.69
C LEU A 348 -10.81 -11.27 2.07
N LEU A 349 -11.55 -11.78 1.07
CA LEU A 349 -12.77 -12.57 1.25
C LEU A 349 -12.78 -13.80 0.34
N LEU A 350 -12.93 -14.97 0.92
CA LEU A 350 -13.29 -16.21 0.24
C LEU A 350 -14.75 -16.49 0.54
N GLU A 351 -15.63 -16.35 -0.45
CA GLU A 351 -17.08 -16.43 -0.24
C GLU A 351 -17.66 -17.75 -0.76
N ASN A 352 -18.53 -18.38 0.04
CA ASN A 352 -19.34 -19.55 -0.34
C ASN A 352 -18.53 -20.71 -0.96
N PHE A 353 -17.31 -20.96 -0.48
CA PHE A 353 -16.48 -22.05 -0.98
C PHE A 353 -17.07 -23.41 -0.60
N LEU A 354 -17.47 -24.21 -1.59
CA LEU A 354 -18.01 -25.54 -1.37
C LEU A 354 -16.96 -26.47 -0.77
N ILE A 355 -17.16 -26.86 0.49
CA ILE A 355 -16.23 -27.73 1.22
C ILE A 355 -16.59 -29.20 1.01
N VAL A 356 -17.89 -29.51 0.99
CA VAL A 356 -18.41 -30.87 0.84
C VAL A 356 -19.83 -30.84 0.26
N ALA A 357 -20.16 -31.85 -0.54
CA ALA A 357 -21.49 -32.08 -1.07
C ALA A 357 -21.94 -33.53 -0.83
N GLY A 358 -23.22 -33.70 -0.49
CA GLY A 358 -23.85 -35.01 -0.37
C GLY A 358 -24.20 -35.64 -1.73
N LYS A 359 -24.53 -36.93 -1.73
CA LYS A 359 -25.05 -37.65 -2.90
C LYS A 359 -26.58 -37.65 -2.86
N LYS A 360 -27.24 -37.12 -3.89
CA LYS A 360 -28.71 -37.14 -3.96
C LYS A 360 -29.26 -38.57 -4.11
N PRO A 361 -30.43 -38.88 -3.52
CA PRO A 361 -31.11 -40.15 -3.78
C PRO A 361 -31.57 -40.25 -5.23
N LEU A 362 -31.65 -41.47 -5.75
CA LEU A 362 -32.19 -41.75 -7.07
C LEU A 362 -33.62 -42.29 -6.98
N PRO A 363 -34.46 -42.07 -8.01
CA PRO A 363 -35.77 -42.70 -8.09
C PRO A 363 -35.65 -44.18 -8.40
N GLY A 364 -36.51 -44.98 -7.77
CA GLY A 364 -36.74 -46.37 -8.13
C GLY A 364 -37.57 -46.50 -9.39
N LYS A 365 -37.71 -47.72 -9.89
CA LYS A 365 -38.51 -48.02 -11.08
C LYS A 365 -39.98 -48.08 -10.68
N ASP A 366 -40.83 -47.50 -11.51
CA ASP A 366 -42.29 -47.62 -11.35
C ASP A 366 -42.71 -49.09 -11.47
N GLY A 367 -43.74 -49.45 -10.72
CA GLY A 367 -44.34 -50.77 -10.80
C GLY A 367 -45.15 -50.92 -12.10
N ALA A 368 -45.35 -52.16 -12.52
CA ALA A 368 -45.96 -52.46 -13.81
C ALA A 368 -46.91 -53.65 -13.72
N VAL A 369 -47.91 -53.70 -14.61
CA VAL A 369 -48.78 -54.86 -14.74
C VAL A 369 -48.23 -55.76 -15.84
N LYS A 370 -47.72 -56.93 -15.45
CA LYS A 370 -47.21 -57.95 -16.37
C LYS A 370 -48.32 -58.94 -16.74
N TRP A 371 -48.82 -58.83 -17.96
CA TRP A 371 -49.89 -59.69 -18.47
C TRP A 371 -49.40 -61.12 -18.72
N GLN A 372 -50.23 -62.10 -18.37
CA GLN A 372 -49.92 -63.54 -18.52
C GLN A 372 -50.85 -64.25 -19.50
N ILE A 373 -51.72 -63.49 -20.15
CA ILE A 373 -52.67 -63.99 -21.14
C ILE A 373 -52.47 -63.28 -22.47
N PRO A 374 -52.71 -63.97 -23.59
CA PRO A 374 -52.74 -63.33 -24.89
C PRO A 374 -54.01 -62.49 -25.03
N PHE A 375 -53.87 -61.25 -25.49
CA PHE A 375 -54.99 -60.42 -25.90
C PHE A 375 -55.39 -60.74 -27.34
N PHE A 376 -56.68 -60.59 -27.63
CA PHE A 376 -57.21 -60.75 -28.98
C PHE A 376 -56.71 -59.66 -29.93
N GLU A 377 -56.68 -59.99 -31.22
CA GLU A 377 -56.49 -59.00 -32.27
C GLU A 377 -57.71 -58.08 -32.38
N LYS A 378 -57.49 -56.84 -32.84
CA LYS A 378 -58.50 -55.78 -32.91
C LYS A 378 -59.80 -56.22 -33.60
N LYS A 379 -59.71 -56.96 -34.71
CA LYS A 379 -60.90 -57.45 -35.44
C LYS A 379 -61.84 -58.25 -34.53
N LYS A 380 -61.27 -59.16 -33.72
CA LYS A 380 -62.05 -60.00 -32.81
C LYS A 380 -62.63 -59.20 -31.64
N ILE A 381 -61.92 -58.16 -31.19
CA ILE A 381 -62.42 -57.23 -30.16
C ILE A 381 -63.67 -56.50 -30.66
N ASP A 382 -63.63 -55.97 -31.88
CA ASP A 382 -64.75 -55.23 -32.47
C ASP A 382 -66.00 -56.14 -32.65
N GLU A 383 -65.80 -57.36 -33.16
CA GLU A 383 -66.87 -58.38 -33.24
C GLU A 383 -67.49 -58.67 -31.85
N LEU A 384 -66.65 -58.86 -30.81
CA LEU A 384 -67.11 -59.15 -29.45
C LEU A 384 -67.85 -57.97 -28.80
N LYS A 385 -67.49 -56.73 -29.15
CA LYS A 385 -68.20 -55.52 -28.73
C LYS A 385 -69.56 -55.41 -29.39
N GLU A 386 -69.65 -55.63 -30.70
CA GLU A 386 -70.93 -55.58 -31.44
C GLU A 386 -71.92 -56.63 -30.94
N VAL A 387 -71.46 -57.88 -30.77
CA VAL A 387 -72.28 -58.98 -30.25
C VAL A 387 -72.80 -58.66 -28.84
N PHE A 388 -71.97 -58.06 -28.00
CA PHE A 388 -72.39 -57.70 -26.64
C PHE A 388 -73.34 -56.49 -26.62
N GLN A 389 -73.10 -55.48 -27.46
CA GLN A 389 -73.97 -54.30 -27.61
C GLN A 389 -75.39 -54.67 -28.08
N ALA A 390 -75.52 -55.71 -28.90
CA ALA A 390 -76.81 -56.22 -29.36
C ALA A 390 -77.61 -56.97 -28.27
N SER A 391 -77.00 -57.30 -27.12
CA SER A 391 -77.60 -58.08 -26.04
C SER A 391 -78.05 -57.20 -24.86
N GLN A 392 -79.21 -56.54 -24.96
CA GLN A 392 -79.72 -55.60 -23.94
C GLN A 392 -79.81 -56.22 -22.52
N ASP A 393 -80.29 -57.45 -22.41
CA ASP A 393 -80.44 -58.13 -21.10
C ASP A 393 -79.10 -58.35 -20.39
N LYS A 394 -78.04 -58.70 -21.15
CA LYS A 394 -76.69 -58.92 -20.60
C LYS A 394 -75.97 -57.62 -20.27
N MET A 395 -76.34 -56.51 -20.90
CA MET A 395 -75.80 -55.19 -20.57
C MET A 395 -76.39 -54.65 -19.25
N ALA A 396 -77.66 -54.94 -18.97
CA ALA A 396 -78.31 -54.51 -17.73
C ALA A 396 -77.67 -55.13 -16.46
N GLU A 397 -76.96 -56.25 -16.59
CA GLU A 397 -76.29 -56.96 -15.49
C GLU A 397 -74.90 -56.40 -15.12
N ILE A 398 -74.33 -55.47 -15.91
CA ILE A 398 -72.99 -54.92 -15.69
C ILE A 398 -73.06 -53.48 -15.16
N ASN A 399 -72.87 -53.32 -13.85
CA ASN A 399 -72.95 -52.02 -13.16
C ASN A 399 -71.85 -51.04 -13.59
N SER A 400 -70.66 -51.54 -13.86
CA SER A 400 -69.50 -50.73 -14.20
C SER A 400 -69.56 -50.06 -15.58
N LEU A 401 -70.56 -50.35 -16.42
CA LEU A 401 -70.68 -49.73 -17.76
C LEU A 401 -70.79 -48.20 -17.72
N THR A 402 -71.26 -47.65 -16.60
CA THR A 402 -71.35 -46.20 -16.36
C THR A 402 -69.98 -45.54 -16.16
N GLU A 403 -69.01 -46.27 -15.62
CA GLU A 403 -67.67 -45.76 -15.29
C GLU A 403 -66.58 -46.29 -16.23
N PHE A 404 -66.70 -47.55 -16.63
CA PHE A 404 -65.87 -48.22 -17.62
C PHE A 404 -66.80 -48.65 -18.76
N SER A 405 -66.96 -47.84 -19.80
CA SER A 405 -67.87 -48.17 -20.92
C SER A 405 -67.20 -49.13 -21.93
N LEU A 406 -67.99 -49.81 -22.77
CA LEU A 406 -67.44 -50.66 -23.84
C LEU A 406 -66.56 -49.89 -24.84
N ALA A 407 -66.86 -48.60 -25.05
CA ALA A 407 -66.05 -47.72 -25.88
C ALA A 407 -64.64 -47.52 -25.29
N SER A 408 -64.52 -47.48 -23.97
CA SER A 408 -63.24 -47.32 -23.25
C SER A 408 -62.41 -48.61 -23.12
N VAL A 409 -62.97 -49.77 -23.52
CA VAL A 409 -62.21 -51.04 -23.58
C VAL A 409 -61.22 -50.99 -24.73
N THR A 410 -59.94 -51.10 -24.41
CA THR A 410 -58.83 -51.09 -25.38
C THR A 410 -58.41 -52.48 -25.81
N GLU A 411 -58.48 -53.46 -24.90
CA GLU A 411 -58.04 -54.83 -25.15
C GLU A 411 -59.02 -55.83 -24.54
N MET A 412 -59.15 -57.01 -25.15
CA MET A 412 -59.93 -58.12 -24.61
C MET A 412 -59.15 -59.43 -24.68
N ALA A 413 -59.40 -60.34 -23.75
CA ALA A 413 -58.75 -61.65 -23.73
C ALA A 413 -59.69 -62.75 -23.22
N PRO A 414 -59.53 -64.01 -23.67
CA PRO A 414 -60.29 -65.12 -23.14
C PRO A 414 -59.76 -65.48 -21.74
N VAL A 415 -60.67 -65.75 -20.82
CA VAL A 415 -60.33 -66.17 -19.45
C VAL A 415 -61.14 -67.37 -19.03
N THR A 416 -60.52 -68.27 -18.27
CA THR A 416 -61.21 -69.33 -17.56
C THR A 416 -61.49 -68.92 -16.12
N GLU A 417 -62.39 -69.65 -15.45
CA GLU A 417 -62.66 -69.42 -14.03
C GLU A 417 -61.36 -69.59 -13.22
N ARG A 418 -61.08 -68.63 -12.32
CA ARG A 418 -59.85 -68.54 -11.51
C ARG A 418 -58.56 -68.36 -12.30
N ALA A 419 -58.64 -67.96 -13.57
CA ALA A 419 -57.44 -67.69 -14.37
C ALA A 419 -56.64 -66.52 -13.80
N LYS A 420 -55.31 -66.69 -13.70
CA LYS A 420 -54.35 -65.61 -13.46
C LYS A 420 -54.13 -64.85 -14.76
N VAL A 421 -54.57 -63.60 -14.80
CA VAL A 421 -54.53 -62.77 -16.01
C VAL A 421 -53.34 -61.84 -16.06
N ALA A 422 -52.85 -61.41 -14.90
CA ALA A 422 -51.69 -60.57 -14.78
C ALA A 422 -51.02 -60.69 -13.42
N GLU A 423 -49.81 -60.17 -13.34
CA GLU A 423 -49.03 -60.02 -12.13
C GLU A 423 -48.56 -58.58 -11.97
N ILE A 424 -48.77 -58.02 -10.77
CA ILE A 424 -48.37 -56.68 -10.39
C ILE A 424 -46.92 -56.73 -9.94
N GLN A 425 -46.04 -56.15 -10.74
CA GLN A 425 -44.67 -55.84 -10.34
C GLN A 425 -44.71 -54.60 -9.47
N ALA A 426 -44.36 -54.75 -8.19
CA ALA A 426 -44.30 -53.63 -7.26
C ALA A 426 -43.23 -52.62 -7.68
N ALA A 427 -43.48 -51.34 -7.38
CA ALA A 427 -42.47 -50.30 -7.57
C ALA A 427 -41.24 -50.56 -6.69
N THR A 428 -40.05 -50.27 -7.21
CA THR A 428 -38.82 -50.41 -6.43
C THR A 428 -38.46 -49.11 -5.71
N THR A 429 -37.70 -49.22 -4.63
CA THR A 429 -37.02 -48.08 -4.01
C THR A 429 -35.72 -47.83 -4.77
N GLY A 430 -35.42 -46.56 -5.10
CA GLY A 430 -34.18 -46.21 -5.77
C GLY A 430 -32.96 -46.26 -4.85
N GLU A 431 -31.80 -45.91 -5.40
CA GLU A 431 -30.57 -45.83 -4.59
C GLU A 431 -30.69 -44.73 -3.54
N SER A 432 -30.24 -45.04 -2.32
CA SER A 432 -30.18 -44.04 -1.25
C SER A 432 -29.11 -43.01 -1.53
N GLY A 433 -29.41 -41.76 -1.20
CA GLY A 433 -28.45 -40.68 -1.13
C GLY A 433 -27.72 -40.69 0.21
N VAL A 434 -26.75 -39.79 0.36
CA VAL A 434 -26.09 -39.48 1.64
C VAL A 434 -25.99 -37.97 1.78
N ASP A 435 -26.31 -37.44 2.95
CA ASP A 435 -26.06 -36.02 3.26
C ASP A 435 -24.57 -35.77 3.58
N VAL A 436 -24.19 -34.52 3.84
CA VAL A 436 -22.79 -34.15 4.16
C VAL A 436 -22.26 -34.74 5.48
N PHE A 437 -23.12 -35.30 6.33
CA PHE A 437 -22.76 -35.96 7.59
C PHE A 437 -22.74 -37.49 7.46
N GLY A 438 -23.06 -38.03 6.28
CA GLY A 438 -23.17 -39.46 6.03
C GLY A 438 -24.51 -40.08 6.44
N THR A 439 -25.51 -39.25 6.75
CA THR A 439 -26.88 -39.72 7.00
C THR A 439 -27.49 -40.20 5.69
N LEU A 440 -28.00 -41.43 5.67
CA LEU A 440 -28.66 -41.99 4.50
C LEU A 440 -29.97 -41.24 4.22
N ILE A 441 -30.13 -40.79 2.99
CA ILE A 441 -31.38 -40.23 2.47
C ILE A 441 -32.06 -41.34 1.68
N PRO A 442 -33.24 -41.84 2.11
CA PRO A 442 -33.90 -42.94 1.43
C PRO A 442 -34.11 -42.66 -0.05
N GLY A 443 -33.87 -43.67 -0.88
CA GLY A 443 -34.20 -43.61 -2.30
C GLY A 443 -35.67 -43.30 -2.51
N LEU A 444 -35.99 -42.55 -3.56
CA LEU A 444 -37.39 -42.24 -3.86
C LEU A 444 -38.06 -43.52 -4.38
N LYS A 445 -39.21 -43.89 -3.80
CA LYS A 445 -39.97 -45.05 -4.26
C LYS A 445 -40.62 -44.72 -5.60
N GLY A 446 -40.53 -45.65 -6.56
CA GLY A 446 -41.29 -45.56 -7.81
C GLY A 446 -42.80 -45.57 -7.54
N LYS A 447 -43.58 -45.18 -8.54
CA LYS A 447 -45.04 -45.16 -8.46
C LYS A 447 -45.60 -46.57 -8.61
N GLU A 448 -46.54 -46.94 -7.74
CA GLU A 448 -47.28 -48.20 -7.89
C GLU A 448 -48.27 -48.08 -9.07
N PRO A 449 -48.52 -49.17 -9.81
CA PRO A 449 -49.51 -49.15 -10.87
C PRO A 449 -50.91 -49.02 -10.26
N GLU A 450 -51.64 -48.00 -10.69
CA GLU A 450 -53.03 -47.80 -10.30
C GLU A 450 -53.94 -48.72 -11.11
N ILE A 451 -54.72 -49.56 -10.44
CA ILE A 451 -55.60 -50.54 -11.08
C ILE A 451 -56.95 -50.50 -10.39
N LYS A 452 -58.00 -50.30 -11.20
CA LYS A 452 -59.39 -50.38 -10.75
C LYS A 452 -60.02 -51.67 -11.23
N TYR A 453 -60.56 -52.42 -10.29
CA TYR A 453 -61.19 -53.71 -10.50
C TYR A 453 -62.71 -53.55 -10.49
N PHE A 454 -63.36 -54.06 -11.52
CA PHE A 454 -64.82 -54.12 -11.64
C PHE A 454 -65.30 -55.57 -11.54
N GLU A 455 -66.32 -55.96 -12.30
CA GLU A 455 -66.96 -57.27 -12.19
C GLU A 455 -65.97 -58.40 -12.46
N ASN A 456 -66.02 -59.43 -11.60
CA ASN A 456 -65.31 -60.70 -11.74
C ASN A 456 -63.79 -60.60 -11.92
N VAL A 457 -63.17 -59.47 -11.59
CA VAL A 457 -61.71 -59.33 -11.52
C VAL A 457 -61.38 -58.90 -10.10
N HIS A 458 -60.41 -59.56 -9.48
CA HIS A 458 -59.98 -59.20 -8.15
C HIS A 458 -58.48 -59.43 -7.98
N ARG A 459 -57.90 -58.69 -7.05
CA ARG A 459 -56.49 -58.81 -6.69
C ARG A 459 -56.34 -59.82 -5.55
N VAL A 460 -55.44 -60.79 -5.73
CA VAL A 460 -54.97 -61.67 -4.66
C VAL A 460 -53.46 -61.53 -4.56
N LYS A 461 -52.97 -60.92 -3.47
CA LYS A 461 -51.54 -60.56 -3.31
C LYS A 461 -51.04 -59.70 -4.48
N ASN A 462 -50.17 -60.23 -5.33
CA ASN A 462 -49.64 -59.55 -6.53
C ASN A 462 -50.26 -60.08 -7.81
N GLU A 463 -51.28 -60.92 -7.74
CA GLU A 463 -51.90 -61.53 -8.90
C GLU A 463 -53.27 -60.91 -9.14
N ILE A 464 -53.60 -60.75 -10.42
CA ILE A 464 -54.94 -60.37 -10.87
C ILE A 464 -55.61 -61.63 -11.37
N LEU A 465 -56.74 -61.97 -10.76
CA LEU A 465 -57.50 -63.18 -11.06
C LEU A 465 -58.87 -62.83 -11.64
N CYS A 466 -59.34 -63.67 -12.56
CA CYS A 466 -60.72 -63.65 -13.04
C CYS A 466 -61.56 -64.70 -12.32
N SER A 467 -62.73 -64.31 -11.81
CA SER A 467 -63.64 -65.21 -11.09
C SER A 467 -64.58 -66.00 -12.00
N VAL A 468 -64.60 -65.72 -13.30
CA VAL A 468 -65.53 -66.35 -14.26
C VAL A 468 -64.79 -66.81 -15.51
N ARG A 469 -65.37 -67.80 -16.18
CA ARG A 469 -65.03 -68.12 -17.57
C ARG A 469 -65.72 -67.11 -18.50
N GLY A 470 -64.94 -66.45 -19.36
CA GLY A 470 -65.49 -65.51 -20.33
C GLY A 470 -64.46 -64.59 -20.96
N ILE A 471 -64.77 -63.29 -21.03
CA ILE A 471 -63.92 -62.28 -21.66
C ILE A 471 -63.45 -61.29 -20.60
N LEU A 472 -62.13 -61.17 -20.42
CA LEU A 472 -61.51 -60.04 -19.71
C LEU A 472 -61.48 -58.83 -20.65
N GLU A 473 -61.82 -57.67 -20.12
CA GLU A 473 -61.78 -56.38 -20.78
C GLU A 473 -60.81 -55.47 -20.02
N ARG A 474 -59.92 -54.82 -20.77
CA ARG A 474 -58.95 -53.85 -20.24
C ARG A 474 -59.12 -52.48 -20.90
N GLY A 475 -59.16 -51.44 -20.08
CA GLY A 475 -59.10 -50.04 -20.51
C GLY A 475 -58.05 -49.24 -19.74
N LEU A 476 -57.88 -47.99 -20.15
CA LEU A 476 -57.02 -47.01 -19.49
C LEU A 476 -57.80 -45.71 -19.24
N GLN A 477 -57.70 -45.17 -18.04
CA GLN A 477 -58.20 -43.84 -17.69
C GLN A 477 -57.07 -43.07 -17.01
N GLY A 478 -56.44 -42.14 -17.74
CA GLY A 478 -55.17 -41.55 -17.31
C GLY A 478 -54.09 -42.63 -17.16
N ASN A 479 -53.52 -42.77 -15.96
CA ASN A 479 -52.56 -43.83 -15.64
C ASN A 479 -53.21 -45.05 -14.95
N THR A 480 -54.52 -45.03 -14.73
CA THR A 480 -55.24 -46.13 -14.07
C THR A 480 -55.66 -47.19 -15.07
N VAL A 481 -55.29 -48.44 -14.80
CA VAL A 481 -55.75 -49.62 -15.56
C VAL A 481 -57.14 -50.02 -15.09
N LEU A 482 -58.10 -50.10 -16.01
CA LEU A 482 -59.48 -50.51 -15.72
C LEU A 482 -59.68 -51.97 -16.14
N LEU A 483 -60.19 -52.82 -15.26
CA LEU A 483 -60.38 -54.25 -15.55
C LEU A 483 -61.77 -54.76 -15.16
N ARG A 484 -62.42 -55.46 -16.08
CA ARG A 484 -63.64 -56.24 -15.81
C ARG A 484 -63.56 -57.56 -16.55
N ALA A 485 -64.21 -58.59 -16.04
CA ALA A 485 -64.43 -59.84 -16.74
C ALA A 485 -65.93 -60.12 -16.80
N ARG A 486 -66.41 -60.44 -18.00
CA ARG A 486 -67.82 -60.77 -18.23
C ARG A 486 -67.97 -62.23 -18.62
N LEU A 487 -69.08 -62.84 -18.21
CA LEU A 487 -69.39 -64.21 -18.58
C LEU A 487 -69.57 -64.31 -20.10
N HIS A 488 -68.87 -65.26 -20.72
CA HIS A 488 -69.00 -65.54 -22.15
C HIS A 488 -68.79 -67.03 -22.38
N GLN A 489 -69.79 -67.65 -22.99
CA GLN A 489 -69.71 -69.02 -23.48
C GLN A 489 -69.88 -68.94 -24.99
N ASP A 490 -68.91 -69.45 -25.73
CA ASP A 490 -69.08 -69.69 -27.16
C ASP A 490 -70.23 -70.70 -27.34
N SER A 491 -71.08 -70.46 -28.33
CA SER A 491 -72.17 -71.38 -28.66
C SER A 491 -71.59 -72.75 -29.03
N GLU A 492 -71.85 -73.77 -28.20
CA GLU A 492 -71.52 -75.16 -28.52
C GLU A 492 -72.47 -75.62 -29.65
N ILE A 493 -72.00 -75.56 -30.90
CA ILE A 493 -72.75 -76.13 -32.03
C ILE A 493 -72.62 -77.66 -31.93
N ARG A 494 -73.61 -78.31 -31.31
CA ARG A 494 -73.77 -79.77 -31.42
C ARG A 494 -74.36 -80.08 -32.79
N VAL A 495 -73.53 -80.56 -33.71
CA VAL A 495 -73.98 -81.15 -34.97
C VAL A 495 -74.30 -82.61 -34.71
N THR A 496 -75.58 -82.95 -34.63
CA THR A 496 -76.06 -84.33 -34.79
C THR A 496 -76.22 -84.61 -36.28
N LEU A 497 -75.42 -85.53 -36.82
CA LEU A 497 -75.62 -86.10 -38.16
C LEU A 497 -76.69 -87.20 -38.05
N ASP A 498 -77.79 -87.05 -38.79
CA ASP A 498 -78.81 -88.08 -38.93
C ASP A 498 -78.47 -88.91 -40.18
N ASP A 499 -77.94 -90.13 -39.99
CA ASP A 499 -77.58 -91.06 -41.06
C ASP A 499 -78.85 -91.71 -41.63
N GLY A 500 -79.50 -91.02 -42.56
CA GLY A 500 -80.49 -91.62 -43.44
C GLY A 500 -79.84 -92.54 -44.47
N SER A 501 -79.70 -93.84 -44.18
CA SER A 501 -79.60 -94.88 -45.23
C SER A 501 -80.01 -96.28 -44.72
N ARG A 502 -81.22 -96.70 -45.12
CA ARG A 502 -81.56 -98.12 -45.29
C ARG A 502 -82.07 -98.33 -46.72
N ALA A 503 -81.34 -99.17 -47.45
CA ALA A 503 -81.82 -99.94 -48.61
C ALA A 503 -83.14 -100.66 -48.25
N TRP A 504 -84.09 -100.94 -49.14
CA TRP A 504 -84.01 -101.49 -50.50
C TRP A 504 -85.11 -100.92 -51.39
#